data_AF-A0A6I4XQ13-F1
#
_entry.id   AF-A0A6I4XQ13-F1
#
_cell.length_a   1.000
_cell.length_b   1.000
_cell.length_c   1.000
_cell.angle_alpha   90.00
_cell.angle_beta   90.00
_cell.angle_gamma   90.00
#
_symmetry.space_group_name_H-M   'P 1'
#
loop_
_entity.id
_entity.type
_entity.pdbx_description
1 polymer ?
#
loop_
_entity_poly.entity_id
_entity_poly.type
_entity_poly.pdbx_seq_one_letter_code
_entity_poly.pdbx_strand_id
1 'polypeptide(L)'
;IIALEAKTNTKEQYFKEGLKEAAETMSAFIKFRDKLDVDVSKIVFTFSRSLPTDIGYLADALSKLSPFVSKRTIINQIPFVKDPDYEMDLMNLEQGQDYPSGEYDELGGAGNDEEENNG
;
A
#
# COMPACT_ATOMS: atom_id res chain seq x y z
N ILE A 1 10.03 18.06 20.06
CA ILE A 1 9.46 17.54 18.79
C ILE A 1 9.89 18.45 17.61
N ILE A 2 9.56 19.74 17.62
CA ILE A 2 9.90 20.72 16.55
C ILE A 2 11.40 20.77 16.20
N ALA A 3 12.29 20.73 17.19
CA ALA A 3 13.74 20.81 16.93
C ALA A 3 14.33 19.55 16.25
N LEU A 4 13.78 18.37 16.52
CA LEU A 4 14.18 17.13 15.85
C LEU A 4 13.59 17.06 14.46
N GLU A 5 12.35 17.47 14.30
CA GLU A 5 11.67 17.56 13.01
C GLU A 5 12.38 18.51 12.05
N ALA A 6 12.79 19.69 12.53
CA ALA A 6 13.57 20.65 11.73
C ALA A 6 14.92 20.03 11.29
N LYS A 7 15.65 19.38 12.21
CA LYS A 7 16.92 18.72 11.88
C LYS A 7 16.73 17.60 10.85
N THR A 8 15.72 16.76 11.02
CA THR A 8 15.41 15.69 10.07
C THR A 8 15.05 16.26 8.71
N ASN A 9 14.21 17.30 8.65
CA ASN A 9 13.80 17.92 7.40
C ASN A 9 15.01 18.53 6.64
N THR A 10 15.88 19.23 7.35
CA THR A 10 17.13 19.76 6.78
C THR A 10 18.02 18.63 6.23
N LYS A 11 18.17 17.53 6.96
CA LYS A 11 18.97 16.38 6.49
C LYS A 11 18.32 15.71 5.27
N GLU A 12 17.01 15.52 5.28
CA GLU A 12 16.24 14.96 4.17
C GLU A 12 16.40 15.80 2.90
N GLN A 13 16.37 17.14 3.02
CA GLN A 13 16.63 18.04 1.91
C GLN A 13 18.04 17.87 1.33
N TYR A 14 19.08 17.82 2.17
CA TYR A 14 20.45 17.56 1.71
C TYR A 14 20.60 16.21 1.01
N PHE A 15 19.94 15.16 1.53
CA PHE A 15 19.95 13.85 0.88
C PHE A 15 19.23 13.87 -0.47
N LYS A 16 18.10 14.60 -0.58
CA LYS A 16 17.37 14.74 -1.84
C LYS A 16 18.19 15.44 -2.91
N GLU A 17 18.92 16.49 -2.53
CA GLU A 17 19.81 17.21 -3.43
C GLU A 17 20.98 16.32 -3.89
N GLY A 18 21.65 15.63 -2.96
CA GLY A 18 22.75 14.73 -3.30
C GLY A 18 22.33 13.52 -4.14
N LEU A 19 21.13 12.95 -3.88
CA LEU A 19 20.59 11.86 -4.71
C LEU A 19 20.23 12.33 -6.11
N LYS A 20 19.74 13.57 -6.27
CA LYS A 20 19.47 14.16 -7.58
C LYS A 20 20.77 14.31 -8.38
N GLU A 21 21.81 14.87 -7.78
CA GLU A 21 23.13 15.02 -8.43
C GLU A 21 23.74 13.65 -8.80
N ALA A 22 23.60 12.66 -7.91
CA ALA A 22 24.03 11.29 -8.20
C ALA A 22 23.26 10.69 -9.39
N ALA A 23 21.94 10.89 -9.47
CA ALA A 23 21.12 10.41 -10.57
C ALA A 23 21.44 11.11 -11.90
N GLU A 24 21.72 12.41 -11.87
CA GLU A 24 22.21 13.17 -13.04
C GLU A 24 23.55 12.62 -13.55
N THR A 25 24.48 12.35 -12.64
CA THR A 25 25.78 11.75 -12.96
C THR A 25 25.62 10.35 -13.57
N MET A 26 24.74 9.53 -12.99
CA MET A 26 24.42 8.20 -13.52
C MET A 26 23.78 8.27 -14.91
N SER A 27 22.85 9.21 -15.13
CA SER A 27 22.23 9.43 -16.44
C SER A 27 23.27 9.83 -17.49
N ALA A 28 24.18 10.76 -17.16
CA ALA A 28 25.27 11.16 -18.04
C ALA A 28 26.18 9.97 -18.42
N PHE A 29 26.49 9.09 -17.45
CA PHE A 29 27.26 7.87 -17.69
C PHE A 29 26.53 6.88 -18.62
N ILE A 30 25.24 6.63 -18.38
CA ILE A 30 24.41 5.74 -19.21
C ILE A 30 24.30 6.27 -20.64
N LYS A 31 24.13 7.58 -20.80
CA LYS A 31 24.11 8.25 -22.11
C LYS A 31 25.42 8.07 -22.88
N PHE A 32 26.55 8.14 -22.17
CA PHE A 32 27.86 7.93 -22.79
C PHE A 32 28.10 6.48 -23.21
N ARG A 33 27.78 5.50 -22.34
CA ARG A 33 28.06 4.08 -22.58
C ARG A 33 27.04 3.42 -23.49
N ASP A 34 25.76 3.55 -23.17
CA ASP A 34 24.67 2.76 -23.75
C ASP A 34 23.84 3.58 -24.76
N LYS A 35 24.19 4.87 -24.98
CA LYS A 35 23.47 5.82 -25.85
C LYS A 35 21.97 5.94 -25.54
N LEU A 36 21.60 5.65 -24.30
CA LEU A 36 20.25 5.69 -23.80
C LEU A 36 20.03 6.97 -22.99
N ASP A 37 18.98 7.72 -23.29
CA ASP A 37 18.65 8.95 -22.59
C ASP A 37 17.71 8.65 -21.42
N VAL A 38 18.21 8.83 -20.19
CA VAL A 38 17.42 8.64 -18.97
C VAL A 38 16.99 10.00 -18.44
N ASP A 39 15.68 10.25 -18.43
CA ASP A 39 15.11 11.45 -17.84
C ASP A 39 15.06 11.32 -16.31
N VAL A 40 15.99 12.01 -15.64
CA VAL A 40 16.11 12.05 -14.18
C VAL A 40 14.88 12.68 -13.53
N SER A 41 14.12 13.51 -14.24
CA SER A 41 12.89 14.16 -13.72
C SER A 41 11.79 13.14 -13.39
N LYS A 42 11.87 11.93 -13.94
CA LYS A 42 10.92 10.84 -13.68
C LYS A 42 11.25 10.04 -12.42
N ILE A 43 12.41 10.26 -11.82
CA ILE A 43 12.84 9.55 -10.61
C ILE A 43 12.25 10.24 -9.38
N VAL A 44 11.44 9.50 -8.62
CA VAL A 44 10.84 9.98 -7.37
C VAL A 44 11.59 9.36 -6.19
N PHE A 45 12.23 10.21 -5.38
CA PHE A 45 12.89 9.80 -4.15
C PHE A 45 11.91 9.84 -2.98
N THR A 46 11.70 8.69 -2.34
CA THR A 46 10.81 8.54 -1.18
C THR A 46 11.62 8.30 0.08
N PHE A 47 11.49 9.18 1.07
CA PHE A 47 12.11 9.04 2.40
C PHE A 47 11.06 8.62 3.42
N SER A 48 11.28 7.49 4.10
CA SER A 48 10.40 7.01 5.17
C SER A 48 10.98 7.36 6.55
N ARG A 49 10.17 7.93 7.43
CA ARG A 49 10.56 8.22 8.82
C ARG A 49 10.21 7.04 9.73
N SER A 50 11.16 6.59 10.54
CA SER A 50 10.94 5.53 11.53
C SER A 50 10.53 6.11 12.89
N LEU A 51 9.48 6.93 12.94
CA LEU A 51 8.91 7.33 14.23
C LEU A 51 8.11 6.15 14.80
N PRO A 52 8.26 5.83 16.10
CA PRO A 52 7.41 4.82 16.73
C PRO A 52 5.95 5.26 16.61
N THR A 53 5.15 4.48 15.92
CA THR A 53 3.70 4.69 15.81
C THR A 53 3.02 4.06 17.02
N ASP A 54 2.17 4.81 17.71
CA ASP A 54 1.31 4.25 18.77
C ASP A 54 0.12 3.54 18.11
N ILE A 55 0.21 2.20 18.04
CA ILE A 55 -0.81 1.36 17.42
C ILE A 55 -2.13 1.40 18.19
N GLY A 56 -2.08 1.55 19.53
CA GLY A 56 -3.29 1.60 20.36
C GLY A 56 -4.10 2.85 20.10
N TYR A 57 -3.44 4.01 20.11
CA TYR A 57 -4.07 5.27 19.74
C TYR A 57 -4.60 5.26 18.30
N LEU A 58 -3.82 4.70 17.37
CA LEU A 58 -4.19 4.62 15.96
C LEU A 58 -5.42 3.74 15.75
N ALA A 59 -5.54 2.59 16.43
CA ALA A 59 -6.72 1.71 16.36
C ALA A 59 -8.00 2.42 16.84
N ASP A 60 -7.91 3.18 17.94
CA ASP A 60 -9.02 3.98 18.46
C ASP A 60 -9.43 5.11 17.50
N ALA A 61 -8.46 5.76 16.88
CA ALA A 61 -8.70 6.82 15.91
C ALA A 61 -9.31 6.28 14.61
N LEU A 62 -8.76 5.19 14.06
CA LEU A 62 -9.26 4.56 12.84
C LEU A 62 -10.71 4.06 13.01
N SER A 63 -11.05 3.52 14.17
CA SER A 63 -12.43 3.06 14.46
C SER A 63 -13.44 4.21 14.39
N LYS A 64 -13.06 5.41 14.84
CA LYS A 64 -13.91 6.61 14.76
C LYS A 64 -14.00 7.19 13.36
N LEU A 65 -12.97 6.98 12.54
CA LEU A 65 -12.93 7.42 11.14
C LEU A 65 -13.62 6.45 10.19
N SER A 66 -13.80 5.19 10.58
CA SER A 66 -14.47 4.13 9.82
C SER A 66 -15.76 4.54 9.09
N PRO A 67 -16.70 5.29 9.69
CA PRO A 67 -17.91 5.72 8.98
C PRO A 67 -17.70 6.83 7.93
N PHE A 68 -16.54 7.50 7.93
CA PHE A 68 -16.28 8.67 7.06
C PHE A 68 -15.28 8.39 5.93
N VAL A 69 -14.54 7.30 6.00
CA VAL A 69 -13.51 6.95 5.01
C VAL A 69 -13.67 5.52 4.52
N SER A 70 -13.19 5.24 3.30
CA SER A 70 -13.24 3.89 2.75
C SER A 70 -12.38 2.91 3.56
N LYS A 71 -12.78 1.63 3.58
CA LYS A 71 -12.00 0.55 4.22
C LYS A 71 -10.55 0.51 3.69
N ARG A 72 -10.37 0.70 2.38
CA ARG A 72 -9.04 0.77 1.75
C ARG A 72 -8.18 1.89 2.33
N THR A 73 -8.75 3.07 2.54
CA THR A 73 -8.05 4.22 3.15
C THR A 73 -7.64 3.93 4.59
N ILE A 74 -8.48 3.24 5.36
CA ILE A 74 -8.20 2.85 6.76
C ILE A 74 -7.03 1.87 6.81
N ILE A 75 -7.07 0.82 5.99
CA ILE A 75 -6.02 -0.20 5.91
C ILE A 75 -4.68 0.44 5.54
N ASN A 76 -4.68 1.40 4.60
CA ASN A 76 -3.48 2.11 4.19
C ASN A 76 -2.85 2.99 5.29
N GLN A 77 -3.57 3.33 6.37
CA GLN A 77 -2.99 4.03 7.52
C GLN A 77 -2.26 3.09 8.49
N ILE A 78 -2.44 1.77 8.34
CA ILE A 78 -1.83 0.80 9.24
C ILE A 78 -0.36 0.62 8.84
N PRO A 79 0.61 0.95 9.71
CA PRO A 79 2.02 1.10 9.33
C PRO A 79 2.72 -0.19 8.91
N PHE A 80 2.14 -1.36 9.21
CA PHE A 80 2.68 -2.67 8.83
C PHE A 80 2.02 -3.27 7.58
N VAL A 81 0.92 -2.68 7.08
CA VAL A 81 0.27 -3.14 5.85
C VAL A 81 1.01 -2.54 4.65
N LYS A 82 1.57 -3.39 3.80
CA LYS A 82 2.35 -2.97 2.62
C LYS A 82 1.47 -2.72 1.40
N ASP A 83 0.44 -3.56 1.23
CA ASP A 83 -0.48 -3.50 0.11
C ASP A 83 -1.92 -3.55 0.64
N PRO A 84 -2.67 -2.43 0.58
CA PRO A 84 -4.05 -2.37 1.05
C PRO A 84 -5.02 -3.25 0.26
N ASP A 85 -4.74 -3.53 -1.02
CA ASP A 85 -5.63 -4.33 -1.86
C ASP A 85 -5.50 -5.81 -1.52
N TYR A 86 -4.27 -6.29 -1.44
CA TYR A 86 -3.98 -7.65 -0.98
C TYR A 86 -4.58 -7.93 0.42
N GLU A 87 -4.47 -6.98 1.35
CA GLU A 87 -5.05 -7.12 2.69
C GLU A 87 -6.58 -7.15 2.67
N MET A 88 -7.21 -6.38 1.75
CA MET A 88 -8.66 -6.41 1.58
C MET A 88 -9.13 -7.77 1.03
N ASP A 89 -8.41 -8.31 0.04
CA ASP A 89 -8.72 -9.61 -0.55
C ASP A 89 -8.64 -10.73 0.50
N LEU A 90 -7.61 -10.70 1.35
CA LEU A 90 -7.49 -11.62 2.48
C LEU A 90 -8.65 -11.49 3.47
N MET A 91 -9.05 -10.27 3.83
CA MET A 91 -10.21 -10.06 4.70
C MET A 91 -11.51 -10.58 4.08
N ASN A 92 -11.69 -10.43 2.77
CA ASN A 92 -12.88 -10.92 2.07
C ASN A 92 -12.91 -12.45 2.03
N LEU A 93 -11.75 -13.09 1.84
CA LEU A 93 -11.58 -14.54 1.92
C LEU A 93 -11.91 -15.06 3.34
N GLU A 94 -11.41 -14.40 4.38
CA GLU A 94 -11.68 -14.75 5.78
C GLU A 94 -13.16 -14.55 6.18
N GLN A 95 -13.81 -13.53 5.60
CA GLN A 95 -15.24 -13.27 5.82
C GLN A 95 -16.15 -14.18 4.99
N GLY A 96 -15.61 -15.10 4.21
CA GLY A 96 -16.36 -16.07 3.41
C GLY A 96 -17.17 -15.44 2.27
N GLN A 97 -16.83 -14.21 1.85
CA GLN A 97 -17.53 -13.50 0.77
C GLN A 97 -16.99 -13.86 -0.62
N ASP A 98 -15.85 -14.55 -0.71
CA ASP A 98 -15.29 -15.02 -1.97
C ASP A 98 -14.85 -16.49 -1.83
N TYR A 99 -15.81 -17.40 -1.89
CA TYR A 99 -15.49 -18.68 -2.51
C TYR A 99 -15.45 -18.41 -4.02
N PRO A 100 -14.40 -18.77 -4.77
CA PRO A 100 -14.41 -18.69 -6.21
C PRO A 100 -15.50 -19.64 -6.73
N SER A 101 -16.72 -19.13 -6.80
CA SER A 101 -17.87 -19.75 -7.43
C SER A 101 -17.66 -19.61 -8.93
N GLY A 102 -16.85 -20.50 -9.50
CA GLY A 102 -16.47 -20.30 -10.91
C GLY A 102 -15.81 -21.44 -11.66
N GLU A 103 -15.73 -22.66 -11.10
CA GLU A 103 -15.28 -23.81 -11.90
C GLU A 103 -16.01 -25.13 -11.59
N TYR A 104 -16.66 -25.22 -10.42
CA TYR A 104 -17.42 -26.43 -10.03
C TYR A 104 -18.87 -26.44 -10.51
N ASP A 105 -19.43 -25.28 -10.88
CA ASP A 105 -20.82 -25.15 -11.34
C ASP A 105 -20.96 -25.47 -12.84
N GLU A 106 -19.92 -25.18 -13.65
CA GLU A 106 -19.87 -25.53 -15.08
C GLU A 106 -19.60 -27.04 -15.35
N LEU A 107 -19.25 -27.81 -14.32
CA LEU A 107 -19.01 -29.25 -14.40
C LEU A 107 -20.21 -30.12 -13.99
N GLY A 108 -21.41 -29.54 -13.84
CA GLY A 108 -22.65 -30.30 -13.64
C GLY A 108 -22.76 -30.95 -12.26
N GLY A 109 -22.25 -30.30 -11.21
CA GLY A 109 -22.51 -30.71 -9.83
C GLY A 109 -24.00 -30.58 -9.51
N ALA A 110 -24.63 -31.66 -9.08
CA ALA A 110 -26.05 -31.69 -8.74
C ALA A 110 -26.40 -30.60 -7.73
N GLY A 111 -27.35 -29.72 -8.10
CA GLY A 111 -27.96 -28.76 -7.20
C GLY A 111 -28.58 -29.48 -6.01
N ASN A 112 -28.31 -28.99 -4.80
CA ASN A 112 -29.15 -29.30 -3.65
C ASN A 112 -30.40 -28.43 -3.77
N ASP A 113 -31.40 -28.96 -4.46
CA ASP A 113 -32.74 -28.39 -4.49
C ASP A 113 -33.29 -28.36 -3.06
N GLU A 114 -33.84 -27.21 -2.72
CA GLU A 114 -34.56 -26.91 -1.49
C GLU A 114 -35.72 -27.92 -1.31
N GLU A 115 -35.62 -28.83 -0.33
CA GLU A 115 -36.82 -29.51 0.17
C GLU A 115 -37.60 -28.53 1.03
N GLU A 116 -38.63 -27.94 0.42
CA GLU A 116 -39.82 -27.41 1.08
C GLU A 116 -40.29 -28.39 2.16
N ASN A 117 -40.14 -28.03 3.44
CA ASN A 117 -40.92 -28.67 4.50
C ASN A 117 -42.06 -27.75 4.92
N ASN A 118 -43.20 -27.96 4.27
CA ASN A 118 -44.49 -27.48 4.73
C ASN A 118 -45.21 -28.69 5.37
N GLY A 119 -45.29 -28.70 6.70
CA GLY A 119 -45.94 -29.75 7.50
C GLY A 119 -45.98 -29.40 8.98
#